data_AF-A0A559RBG9-F1
#
_entry.id   AF-A0A559RBG9-F1
#
_cell.length_a   1.000
_cell.length_b   1.000
_cell.length_c   1.000
_cell.angle_alpha   90.00
_cell.angle_beta   90.00
_cell.angle_gamma   90.00
#
_symmetry.space_group_name_H-M   'P 1'
#
loop_
_entity.id
_entity.type
_entity.pdbx_description
1 polymer ?
#
loop_
_entity_poly.entity_id
_entity_poly.type
_entity_poly.pdbx_seq_one_letter_code
_entity_poly.pdbx_strand_id
1 'polypeptide(L)'
;MKRPNWQISFRNLPTIPNSKRWIKGESETLEQRISKKLVLDENISSSERKVMQDLIMFYGVLYKSLQQLEFQTFTQKDFKNFTNYIFYAFNYVPLLANKLTIYQIYRVVINENIIGSKKSLNKKRFLAYPPLHIVKRINRYNRANSINNTVFYGAETIDTALNEIKPKIGDVVSIGVWKPNVEREFNSYPISHSQKAFGINEKSTNATKALSEYWKNHDSLLNDFMEPYFHVLGHEYSKPIKHNYEYLISSMFSDRIFDNEKRENTSFDFECIIYPSVGNKFKTSNVAIRKDILRHDFDLTKVIEFEVTECNYDKNQTNNPEAITLVEYKNLKETTEIVENDIVWK
;
A
#
# COMPACT_ATOMS: atom_id res chain seq x y z
N MET A 1 18.41 13.24 -3.41
CA MET A 1 17.50 13.33 -2.25
C MET A 1 18.03 14.38 -1.26
N LYS A 2 17.27 15.46 -0.96
CA LYS A 2 17.65 16.38 0.13
C LYS A 2 17.72 15.58 1.43
N ARG A 3 18.85 15.63 2.15
CA ARG A 3 19.01 14.90 3.42
C ARG A 3 17.96 15.44 4.40
N PRO A 4 16.98 14.62 4.83
CA PRO A 4 15.96 15.10 5.77
C PRO A 4 16.60 15.53 7.07
N ASN A 5 15.87 16.29 7.89
CA ASN A 5 16.34 16.61 9.23
C ASN A 5 16.30 15.32 10.07
N TRP A 6 17.42 14.62 10.16
CA TRP A 6 17.53 13.30 10.78
C TRP A 6 17.20 13.37 12.28
N GLN A 7 15.99 12.93 12.65
CA GLN A 7 15.55 12.90 14.04
C GLN A 7 15.98 11.58 14.69
N ILE A 8 16.84 11.64 15.71
CA ILE A 8 17.44 10.45 16.34
C ILE A 8 16.56 9.89 17.48
N SER A 9 15.71 10.71 18.08
CA SER A 9 14.79 10.33 19.15
C SER A 9 13.42 10.97 18.95
N PHE A 10 12.36 10.29 19.35
CA PHE A 10 11.01 10.84 19.31
C PHE A 10 10.19 10.27 20.47
N ARG A 11 9.77 11.12 21.40
CA ARG A 11 9.01 10.72 22.60
C ARG A 11 9.67 9.50 23.26
N ASN A 12 8.90 8.42 23.47
CA ASN A 12 9.33 7.18 24.10
C ASN A 12 9.80 6.11 23.09
N LEU A 13 10.00 6.46 21.81
CA LEU A 13 10.55 5.52 20.83
C LEU A 13 12.05 5.31 21.09
N PRO A 14 12.60 4.12 20.76
CA PRO A 14 14.02 3.85 20.96
C PRO A 14 14.90 4.82 20.17
N THR A 15 16.06 5.15 20.72
CA THR A 15 17.02 6.03 20.03
C THR A 15 17.60 5.32 18.81
N ILE A 16 17.72 6.00 17.66
CA ILE A 16 18.31 5.42 16.44
C ILE A 16 19.76 5.00 16.73
N PRO A 17 20.14 3.71 16.56
CA PRO A 17 21.49 3.23 16.85
C PRO A 17 22.54 3.85 15.92
N ASN A 18 23.80 3.95 16.38
CA ASN A 18 24.89 4.50 15.58
C ASN A 18 25.09 3.77 14.25
N SER A 19 24.88 2.45 14.21
CA SER A 19 25.00 1.63 13.01
C SER A 19 24.01 2.00 11.90
N LYS A 20 22.88 2.63 12.25
CA LYS A 20 21.90 3.17 11.29
C LYS A 20 22.19 4.60 10.86
N ARG A 21 23.12 5.29 11.53
CA ARG A 21 23.33 6.72 11.31
C ARG A 21 24.19 6.96 10.08
N TRP A 22 23.80 7.97 9.30
CA TRP A 22 24.63 8.44 8.19
C TRP A 22 25.85 9.16 8.72
N ILE A 23 27.02 8.76 8.24
CA ILE A 23 28.29 9.43 8.52
C ILE A 23 28.56 10.40 7.38
N LYS A 24 29.01 11.61 7.71
CA LYS A 24 29.32 12.64 6.71
C LYS A 24 30.44 12.15 5.79
N GLY A 25 30.20 12.16 4.48
CA GLY A 25 31.16 11.71 3.47
C GLY A 25 30.93 10.27 2.99
N GLU A 26 30.18 9.46 3.73
CA GLU A 26 29.87 8.08 3.36
C GLU A 26 28.64 7.99 2.44
N SER A 27 28.65 6.99 1.56
CA SER A 27 27.55 6.65 0.64
C SER A 27 26.56 5.64 1.20
N GLU A 28 26.88 5.01 2.34
CA GLU A 28 26.07 3.99 2.99
C GLU A 28 26.28 3.97 4.51
N THR A 29 25.32 3.42 5.26
CA THR A 29 25.42 3.21 6.71
C THR A 29 26.19 1.93 7.03
N LEU A 30 26.62 1.74 8.29
CA LEU A 30 27.24 0.49 8.71
C LEU A 30 26.29 -0.70 8.54
N GLU A 31 25.02 -0.52 8.87
CA GLU A 31 23.96 -1.50 8.59
C GLU A 31 23.93 -1.89 7.11
N GLN A 32 23.85 -0.92 6.20
CA GLN A 32 23.78 -1.19 4.76
C GLN A 32 25.00 -1.98 4.25
N ARG A 33 26.20 -1.66 4.76
CA ARG A 33 27.43 -2.40 4.44
C ARG A 33 27.36 -3.85 4.87
N ILE A 34 26.96 -4.10 6.12
CA ILE A 34 26.89 -5.46 6.66
C ILE A 34 25.80 -6.26 5.93
N SER A 35 24.62 -5.67 5.70
CA SER A 35 23.54 -6.31 4.95
C SER A 35 23.96 -6.65 3.52
N LYS A 36 24.73 -5.78 2.85
CA LYS A 36 25.26 -6.06 1.51
C LYS A 36 26.20 -7.27 1.50
N LYS A 37 27.09 -7.39 2.49
CA LYS A 37 27.96 -8.57 2.64
C LYS A 37 27.14 -9.85 2.78
N LEU A 38 26.14 -9.83 3.65
CA LEU A 38 25.26 -10.97 3.87
C LEU A 38 24.45 -11.37 2.62
N VAL A 39 24.01 -10.39 1.81
CA VAL A 39 23.34 -10.65 0.53
C VAL A 39 24.27 -11.29 -0.52
N LEU A 40 25.57 -11.00 -0.44
CA LEU A 40 26.60 -11.52 -1.36
C LEU A 40 27.29 -12.78 -0.82
N ASP A 41 26.76 -13.39 0.25
CA ASP A 41 27.35 -14.53 0.95
C ASP A 41 28.81 -14.28 1.41
N GLU A 42 29.16 -13.03 1.69
CA GLU A 42 30.47 -12.65 2.20
C GLU A 42 30.56 -12.83 3.73
N ASN A 43 31.74 -13.21 4.21
CA ASN A 43 32.00 -13.34 5.65
C ASN A 43 31.89 -11.99 6.37
N ILE A 44 31.25 -12.02 7.54
CA ILE A 44 31.20 -10.88 8.47
C ILE A 44 31.99 -11.19 9.75
N SER A 45 32.60 -10.17 10.33
CA SER A 45 33.30 -10.25 11.61
C SER A 45 32.34 -10.46 12.79
N SER A 46 32.85 -10.91 13.94
CA SER A 46 32.09 -11.00 15.19
C SER A 46 31.51 -9.64 15.62
N SER A 47 32.24 -8.55 15.39
CA SER A 47 31.74 -7.19 15.65
C SER A 47 30.58 -6.80 14.74
N GLU A 48 30.64 -7.15 13.46
CA GLU A 48 29.53 -6.90 12.51
C GLU A 48 28.30 -7.74 12.85
N ARG A 49 28.50 -9.01 13.25
CA ARG A 49 27.42 -9.87 13.74
C ARG A 49 26.72 -9.26 14.95
N LYS A 50 27.49 -8.72 15.90
CA LYS A 50 26.94 -8.05 17.09
C LYS A 50 26.11 -6.81 16.71
N VAL A 51 26.57 -6.03 15.73
CA VAL A 51 25.81 -4.88 15.19
C VAL A 51 24.44 -5.31 14.66
N MET A 52 24.36 -6.40 13.90
CA MET A 52 23.08 -6.90 13.37
C MET A 52 22.15 -7.39 14.47
N GLN A 53 22.67 -8.09 15.48
CA GLN A 53 21.89 -8.52 16.64
C GLN A 53 21.31 -7.32 17.42
N ASP A 54 22.10 -6.26 17.60
CA ASP A 54 21.63 -5.04 18.25
C ASP A 54 20.56 -4.31 17.43
N LEU A 55 20.64 -4.38 16.10
CA LEU A 55 19.62 -3.84 15.19
C LEU A 55 18.31 -4.64 15.23
N ILE A 56 18.39 -5.97 15.32
CA ILE A 56 17.22 -6.85 15.51
C ILE A 56 16.48 -6.45 16.78
N MET A 57 17.20 -6.29 17.90
CA MET A 57 16.62 -5.85 19.17
C MET A 57 16.00 -4.44 19.06
N PHE A 58 16.70 -3.50 18.41
CA PHE A 58 16.18 -2.14 18.18
C PHE A 58 14.83 -2.17 17.44
N TYR A 59 14.73 -2.93 16.34
CA TYR A 59 13.48 -3.02 15.60
C TYR A 59 12.37 -3.73 16.36
N GLY A 60 12.70 -4.77 17.14
CA GLY A 60 11.73 -5.44 18.03
C GLY A 60 11.14 -4.48 19.08
N VAL A 61 11.97 -3.63 19.68
CA VAL A 61 11.51 -2.58 20.61
C VAL A 61 10.71 -1.52 19.87
N LEU A 62 11.21 -1.01 18.74
CA LEU A 62 10.54 0.01 17.95
C LEU A 62 9.15 -0.45 17.53
N TYR A 63 9.00 -1.66 17.01
CA TYR A 63 7.71 -2.21 16.59
C TYR A 63 6.68 -2.18 17.73
N LYS A 64 7.05 -2.68 18.93
CA LYS A 64 6.17 -2.64 20.10
C LYS A 64 5.81 -1.21 20.50
N SER A 65 6.77 -0.29 20.48
CA SER A 65 6.52 1.11 20.81
C SER A 65 5.61 1.81 19.80
N LEU A 66 5.73 1.49 18.49
CA LEU A 66 4.86 2.05 17.46
C LEU A 66 3.39 1.65 17.65
N GLN A 67 3.13 0.42 18.11
CA GLN A 67 1.77 -0.06 18.39
C GLN A 67 1.10 0.67 19.55
N GLN A 68 1.89 1.28 20.44
CA GLN A 68 1.42 2.01 21.63
C GLN A 68 1.33 3.52 21.39
N LEU A 69 1.69 4.02 20.21
CA LEU A 69 1.65 5.45 19.91
C LEU A 69 0.22 5.98 19.79
N GLU A 70 -0.03 7.07 20.50
CA GLU A 70 -1.29 7.80 20.44
C GLU A 70 -1.22 8.96 19.45
N PHE A 71 -1.49 8.67 18.17
CA PHE A 71 -1.44 9.64 17.07
C PHE A 71 -2.36 10.86 17.26
N GLN A 72 -3.46 10.71 18.00
CA GLN A 72 -4.39 11.78 18.35
C GLN A 72 -3.76 12.89 19.20
N THR A 73 -2.65 12.60 19.89
CA THR A 73 -1.93 13.57 20.73
C THR A 73 -0.84 14.33 19.97
N PHE A 74 -0.73 14.14 18.65
CA PHE A 74 0.35 14.75 17.87
C PHE A 74 0.05 16.21 17.56
N THR A 75 0.98 17.08 17.94
CA THR A 75 1.06 18.43 17.38
C THR A 75 1.62 18.40 15.95
N GLN A 76 1.52 19.51 15.21
CA GLN A 76 2.16 19.62 13.89
C GLN A 76 3.69 19.44 13.98
N LYS A 77 4.31 19.90 15.07
CA LYS A 77 5.75 19.70 15.33
C LYS A 77 6.06 18.22 15.58
N ASP A 78 5.23 17.54 16.37
CA ASP A 78 5.37 16.08 16.59
C ASP A 78 5.28 15.33 15.27
N PHE A 79 4.30 15.68 14.44
CA PHE A 79 4.10 15.05 13.15
C PHE A 79 5.35 15.15 12.26
N LYS A 80 5.95 16.34 12.16
CA LYS A 80 7.19 16.56 11.40
C LYS A 80 8.37 15.77 12.00
N ASN A 81 8.54 15.81 13.31
CA ASN A 81 9.63 15.10 13.99
C ASN A 81 9.49 13.58 13.88
N PHE A 82 8.28 13.07 14.00
CA PHE A 82 7.97 11.65 13.84
C PHE A 82 8.19 11.18 12.41
N THR A 83 7.74 11.94 11.40
CA THR A 83 7.99 11.64 9.99
C THR A 83 9.50 11.50 9.74
N ASN A 84 10.30 12.45 10.23
CA ASN A 84 11.75 12.40 10.11
C ASN A 84 12.38 11.22 10.86
N TYR A 85 11.86 10.89 12.05
CA TYR A 85 12.32 9.75 12.84
C TYR A 85 12.04 8.43 12.12
N ILE A 86 10.82 8.21 11.62
CA ILE A 86 10.45 6.99 10.89
C ILE A 86 11.26 6.86 9.61
N PHE A 87 11.46 7.95 8.87
CA PHE A 87 12.31 7.94 7.68
C PHE A 87 13.75 7.51 8.02
N TYR A 88 14.28 7.92 9.18
CA TYR A 88 15.60 7.50 9.63
C TYR A 88 15.63 6.05 10.11
N ALA A 89 14.69 5.68 10.98
CA ALA A 89 14.56 4.33 11.52
C ALA A 89 14.42 3.27 10.43
N PHE A 90 13.83 3.63 9.29
CA PHE A 90 13.66 2.75 8.15
C PHE A 90 14.40 3.27 6.92
N ASN A 91 15.62 3.78 7.08
CA ASN A 91 16.45 4.23 5.95
C ASN A 91 16.97 3.09 5.04
N TYR A 92 16.73 1.83 5.43
CA TYR A 92 16.92 0.61 4.63
C TYR A 92 15.58 0.13 4.06
N VAL A 93 15.56 -0.32 2.80
CA VAL A 93 14.36 -0.87 2.13
C VAL A 93 14.70 -2.26 1.62
N PRO A 94 14.15 -3.33 2.21
CA PRO A 94 14.24 -4.67 1.66
C PRO A 94 13.61 -4.71 0.27
N LEU A 95 14.32 -5.31 -0.70
CA LEU A 95 13.85 -5.39 -2.08
C LEU A 95 13.33 -6.79 -2.36
N LEU A 96 12.04 -6.98 -2.11
CA LEU A 96 11.33 -8.20 -2.48
C LEU A 96 10.24 -7.86 -3.49
N ALA A 97 10.26 -8.56 -4.61
CA ALA A 97 9.26 -8.41 -5.65
C ALA A 97 8.48 -9.71 -5.82
N ASN A 98 7.20 -9.57 -6.11
CA ASN A 98 6.35 -10.64 -6.57
C ASN A 98 5.86 -10.31 -7.98
N LYS A 99 5.83 -11.32 -8.85
CA LYS A 99 5.20 -11.18 -10.16
C LYS A 99 3.71 -11.39 -10.00
N LEU A 100 2.93 -10.36 -10.29
CA LEU A 100 1.49 -10.36 -10.12
C LEU A 100 0.81 -10.41 -11.49
N THR A 101 0.06 -11.48 -11.74
CA THR A 101 -0.90 -11.49 -12.85
C THR A 101 -2.18 -10.78 -12.40
N ILE A 102 -2.58 -9.75 -13.15
CA ILE A 102 -3.84 -9.03 -12.95
C ILE A 102 -4.72 -9.33 -14.16
N TYR A 103 -5.95 -9.80 -13.95
CA TYR A 103 -6.90 -10.00 -15.05
C TYR A 103 -7.91 -8.85 -15.13
N GLN A 104 -8.34 -8.37 -13.97
CA GLN A 104 -9.36 -7.35 -13.83
C GLN A 104 -9.28 -6.74 -12.43
N ILE A 105 -9.53 -5.45 -12.33
CA ILE A 105 -9.65 -4.72 -11.05
C ILE A 105 -10.81 -3.74 -11.10
N TYR A 106 -11.41 -3.51 -9.95
CA TYR A 106 -12.59 -2.65 -9.80
C TYR A 106 -12.24 -1.42 -8.99
N ARG A 107 -12.67 -0.26 -9.45
CA ARG A 107 -12.62 0.99 -8.69
C ARG A 107 -14.02 1.56 -8.53
N VAL A 108 -14.43 1.69 -7.28
CA VAL A 108 -15.71 2.29 -6.90
C VAL A 108 -15.47 3.75 -6.53
N VAL A 109 -16.36 4.64 -6.99
CA VAL A 109 -16.42 6.04 -6.55
C VAL A 109 -17.87 6.43 -6.26
N ILE A 110 -18.05 7.35 -5.31
CA ILE A 110 -19.33 8.03 -5.09
C ILE A 110 -19.35 9.28 -5.95
N ASN A 111 -20.28 9.39 -6.90
CA ASN A 111 -20.26 10.43 -7.93
C ASN A 111 -20.24 11.84 -7.33
N GLU A 112 -21.03 12.06 -6.26
CA GLU A 112 -21.10 13.35 -5.57
C GLU A 112 -19.75 13.78 -4.98
N ASN A 113 -18.94 12.83 -4.50
CA ASN A 113 -17.59 13.12 -3.99
C ASN A 113 -16.59 13.50 -5.10
N ILE A 114 -16.91 13.19 -6.36
CA ILE A 114 -16.02 13.45 -7.50
C ILE A 114 -16.41 14.73 -8.24
N ILE A 115 -17.70 14.93 -8.50
CA ILE A 115 -18.20 16.04 -9.32
C ILE A 115 -19.17 16.99 -8.58
N GLY A 116 -19.38 16.80 -7.27
CA GLY A 116 -20.25 17.65 -6.45
C GLY A 116 -21.74 17.50 -6.72
N SER A 117 -22.16 16.46 -7.45
CA SER A 117 -23.57 16.14 -7.71
C SER A 117 -23.77 14.65 -7.94
N LYS A 118 -25.01 14.18 -7.80
CA LYS A 118 -25.41 12.79 -8.03
C LYS A 118 -25.60 12.42 -9.52
N LYS A 119 -25.03 13.21 -10.44
CA LYS A 119 -25.15 12.97 -11.88
C LYS A 119 -24.18 11.87 -12.34
N SER A 120 -24.48 11.28 -13.50
CA SER A 120 -23.62 10.27 -14.10
C SER A 120 -22.24 10.81 -14.46
N LEU A 121 -21.21 9.99 -14.24
CA LEU A 121 -19.85 10.34 -14.64
C LEU A 121 -19.68 10.14 -16.15
N ASN A 122 -19.26 11.19 -16.87
CA ASN A 122 -19.11 11.16 -18.32
C ASN A 122 -17.64 11.15 -18.79
N LYS A 123 -16.66 11.11 -17.87
CA LYS A 123 -15.23 11.10 -18.20
C LYS A 123 -14.46 9.98 -17.48
N LYS A 124 -13.66 9.20 -18.22
CA LYS A 124 -12.77 8.11 -17.75
C LYS A 124 -11.90 8.54 -16.56
N ARG A 125 -11.36 9.76 -16.59
CA ARG A 125 -10.47 10.29 -15.54
C ARG A 125 -11.07 10.28 -14.13
N PHE A 126 -12.40 10.33 -14.00
CA PHE A 126 -13.09 10.31 -12.71
C PHE A 126 -13.08 8.92 -12.04
N LEU A 127 -12.91 7.87 -12.83
CA LEU A 127 -12.79 6.48 -12.38
C LEU A 127 -11.35 5.98 -12.33
N ALA A 128 -10.36 6.84 -12.55
CA ALA A 128 -8.95 6.48 -12.54
C ALA A 128 -8.28 6.90 -11.23
N TYR A 129 -7.69 8.08 -11.22
CA TYR A 129 -6.90 8.75 -10.19
C TYR A 129 -7.37 10.10 -9.66
N PRO A 130 -7.39 10.45 -8.36
CA PRO A 130 -7.54 11.86 -8.03
C PRO A 130 -6.30 12.65 -8.53
N PRO A 131 -6.49 13.83 -9.17
CA PRO A 131 -5.38 14.74 -9.47
C PRO A 131 -4.61 15.13 -8.20
N LEU A 132 -3.29 15.30 -8.32
CA LEU A 132 -2.41 15.55 -7.17
C LEU A 132 -2.80 16.82 -6.38
N HIS A 133 -3.23 17.88 -7.07
CA HIS A 133 -3.64 19.12 -6.39
C HIS A 133 -4.90 18.90 -5.52
N ILE A 134 -5.79 17.98 -5.89
CA ILE A 134 -6.95 17.60 -5.07
C ILE A 134 -6.50 16.82 -3.84
N VAL A 135 -5.59 15.85 -4.00
CA VAL A 135 -5.02 15.08 -2.88
C VAL A 135 -4.35 16.00 -1.86
N LYS A 136 -3.52 16.95 -2.33
CA LYS A 136 -2.88 17.96 -1.49
C LYS A 136 -3.90 18.84 -0.74
N ARG A 137 -4.99 19.25 -1.41
CA ARG A 137 -6.05 20.06 -0.81
C ARG A 137 -6.84 19.29 0.25
N ILE A 138 -7.15 18.02 0.00
CA ILE A 138 -7.85 17.15 0.98
C ILE A 138 -6.95 16.87 2.19
N ASN A 139 -5.63 16.84 1.98
CA ASN A 139 -4.62 16.68 3.03
C ASN A 139 -4.86 15.42 3.89
N ARG A 140 -5.17 14.30 3.23
CA ARG A 140 -5.37 12.99 3.86
C ARG A 140 -4.37 11.96 3.37
N TYR A 141 -3.82 11.21 4.31
CA TYR A 141 -3.01 10.03 4.06
C TYR A 141 -3.91 8.82 3.81
N ASN A 142 -3.45 7.90 2.96
CA ASN A 142 -4.05 6.59 2.77
C ASN A 142 -2.96 5.52 2.87
N ARG A 143 -3.34 4.24 2.88
CA ARG A 143 -2.39 3.12 3.03
C ARG A 143 -1.26 3.14 2.02
N ALA A 144 -1.56 3.43 0.76
CA ALA A 144 -0.63 3.29 -0.35
C ALA A 144 -0.14 4.62 -0.94
N ASN A 145 -0.48 5.78 -0.36
CA ASN A 145 0.03 7.08 -0.81
C ASN A 145 -0.03 8.16 0.27
N SER A 146 0.96 9.05 0.28
CA SER A 146 0.88 10.28 1.08
C SER A 146 0.11 11.40 0.37
N ILE A 147 0.00 12.55 1.04
CA ILE A 147 -0.57 13.78 0.48
C ILE A 147 0.21 14.31 -0.74
N ASN A 148 1.45 13.88 -0.94
CA ASN A 148 2.33 14.35 -2.01
C ASN A 148 2.33 13.42 -3.23
N ASN A 149 1.59 12.32 -3.18
CA ASN A 149 1.52 11.33 -4.24
C ASN A 149 0.06 10.93 -4.52
N THR A 150 -0.18 10.30 -5.66
CA THR A 150 -1.49 9.77 -6.04
C THR A 150 -1.28 8.49 -6.84
N VAL A 151 -2.15 7.51 -6.57
CA VAL A 151 -2.10 6.16 -7.13
C VAL A 151 -3.51 5.74 -7.51
N PHE A 152 -3.61 4.75 -8.39
CA PHE A 152 -4.87 4.07 -8.64
C PHE A 152 -5.13 3.06 -7.52
N TYR A 153 -6.24 3.20 -6.80
CA TYR A 153 -6.72 2.17 -5.88
C TYR A 153 -7.78 1.32 -6.59
N GLY A 154 -7.55 0.01 -6.61
CA GLY A 154 -8.51 -0.98 -7.07
C GLY A 154 -8.63 -2.16 -6.11
N ALA A 155 -9.68 -2.94 -6.30
CA ALA A 155 -9.92 -4.18 -5.58
C ALA A 155 -10.17 -5.35 -6.54
N GLU A 156 -10.04 -6.57 -6.03
CA GLU A 156 -10.29 -7.81 -6.77
C GLU A 156 -11.76 -8.08 -7.06
N THR A 157 -12.67 -7.51 -6.26
CA THR A 157 -14.12 -7.68 -6.43
C THR A 157 -14.84 -6.36 -6.21
N ILE A 158 -16.01 -6.21 -6.83
CA ILE A 158 -16.87 -5.04 -6.62
C ILE A 158 -17.26 -4.91 -5.14
N ASP A 159 -17.67 -5.99 -4.50
CA ASP A 159 -18.03 -5.99 -3.08
C ASP A 159 -16.85 -5.58 -2.18
N THR A 160 -15.61 -5.95 -2.51
CA THR A 160 -14.43 -5.46 -1.76
C THR A 160 -14.32 -3.95 -1.88
N ALA A 161 -14.41 -3.41 -3.10
CA ALA A 161 -14.32 -1.97 -3.33
C ALA A 161 -15.49 -1.21 -2.66
N LEU A 162 -16.71 -1.76 -2.68
CA LEU A 162 -17.86 -1.20 -1.99
C LEU A 162 -17.66 -1.19 -0.47
N ASN A 163 -17.08 -2.24 0.10
CA ASN A 163 -16.84 -2.31 1.54
C ASN A 163 -15.71 -1.38 2.03
N GLU A 164 -14.76 -1.03 1.15
CA GLU A 164 -13.73 -0.02 1.45
C GLU A 164 -14.31 1.41 1.38
N ILE A 165 -15.19 1.69 0.41
CA ILE A 165 -15.77 3.03 0.19
C ILE A 165 -17.00 3.29 1.09
N LYS A 166 -17.77 2.25 1.38
CA LYS A 166 -19.03 2.26 2.14
C LYS A 166 -20.00 3.36 1.73
N PRO A 167 -20.50 3.36 0.47
CA PRO A 167 -21.56 4.28 0.06
C PRO A 167 -22.80 4.17 0.97
N LYS A 168 -23.57 5.25 1.06
CA LYS A 168 -24.77 5.35 1.88
C LYS A 168 -26.02 5.25 1.02
N ILE A 169 -27.16 5.00 1.66
CA ILE A 169 -28.48 5.05 1.01
C ILE A 169 -28.65 6.40 0.30
N GLY A 170 -29.05 6.34 -0.96
CA GLY A 170 -29.23 7.48 -1.85
C GLY A 170 -27.95 7.98 -2.54
N ASP A 171 -26.78 7.38 -2.29
CA ASP A 171 -25.57 7.69 -3.07
C ASP A 171 -25.69 7.10 -4.49
N VAL A 172 -25.25 7.88 -5.48
CA VAL A 172 -25.02 7.38 -6.84
C VAL A 172 -23.57 6.96 -6.94
N VAL A 173 -23.37 5.70 -7.29
CA VAL A 173 -22.07 5.04 -7.29
C VAL A 173 -21.72 4.64 -8.72
N SER A 174 -20.50 4.95 -9.14
CA SER A 174 -19.94 4.46 -10.39
C SER A 174 -18.80 3.49 -10.11
N ILE A 175 -18.74 2.41 -10.87
CA ILE A 175 -17.73 1.37 -10.80
C ILE A 175 -17.01 1.31 -12.14
N GLY A 176 -15.71 1.57 -12.13
CA GLY A 176 -14.85 1.34 -13.27
C GLY A 176 -14.28 -0.07 -13.23
N VAL A 177 -14.50 -0.81 -14.31
CA VAL A 177 -13.86 -2.11 -14.57
C VAL A 177 -12.63 -1.89 -15.42
N TRP A 178 -11.46 -2.13 -14.83
CA TRP A 178 -10.17 -1.92 -15.49
C TRP A 178 -9.53 -3.28 -15.79
N LYS A 179 -9.03 -3.45 -17.01
CA LYS A 179 -8.33 -4.66 -17.46
C LYS A 179 -6.99 -4.28 -18.05
N PRO A 180 -5.93 -5.10 -17.88
CA PRO A 180 -4.72 -4.88 -18.63
C PRO A 180 -4.99 -4.96 -20.13
N ASN A 181 -4.33 -4.10 -20.90
CA ASN A 181 -4.31 -4.17 -22.36
C ASN A 181 -3.06 -4.90 -22.89
N VAL A 182 -2.23 -5.39 -21.98
CA VAL A 182 -1.04 -6.21 -22.22
C VAL A 182 -1.10 -7.47 -21.37
N GLU A 183 -0.83 -8.62 -22.00
CA GLU A 183 -0.73 -9.89 -21.29
C GLU A 183 0.68 -10.04 -20.71
N ARG A 184 0.86 -9.59 -19.47
CA ARG A 184 2.12 -9.73 -18.73
C ARG A 184 1.90 -9.77 -17.22
N GLU A 185 2.95 -10.13 -16.52
CA GLU A 185 3.04 -9.97 -15.07
C GLU A 185 3.54 -8.57 -14.71
N PHE A 186 3.06 -8.06 -13.58
CA PHE A 186 3.45 -6.78 -13.00
C PHE A 186 4.39 -6.99 -11.81
N ASN A 187 5.44 -6.18 -11.71
CA ASN A 187 6.33 -6.15 -10.55
C ASN A 187 5.58 -5.53 -9.36
N SER A 188 5.18 -6.38 -8.42
CA SER A 188 4.46 -5.97 -7.22
C SER A 188 5.36 -6.00 -6.00
N TYR A 189 5.24 -4.99 -5.13
CA TYR A 189 5.74 -5.11 -3.76
C TYR A 189 4.69 -5.87 -2.92
N PRO A 190 5.00 -7.06 -2.41
CA PRO A 190 4.03 -7.85 -1.65
C PRO A 190 3.93 -7.33 -0.21
N ILE A 191 2.76 -6.79 0.15
CA ILE A 191 2.41 -6.47 1.55
C ILE A 191 1.36 -7.48 2.00
N SER A 192 1.69 -8.74 1.78
CA SER A 192 0.76 -9.86 1.95
C SER A 192 1.18 -10.78 3.09
N HIS A 193 2.22 -10.41 3.85
CA HIS A 193 2.73 -11.14 5.03
C HIS A 193 1.98 -10.79 6.32
N SER A 194 0.70 -10.43 6.23
CA SER A 194 -0.09 -10.19 7.43
C SER A 194 -0.40 -11.54 8.09
N GLN A 195 0.11 -11.78 9.29
CA GLN A 195 -0.25 -12.94 10.10
C GLN A 195 -1.78 -13.07 10.27
N LYS A 196 -2.51 -11.96 10.28
CA LYS A 196 -3.99 -11.95 10.37
C LYS A 196 -4.67 -12.44 9.08
N ALA A 197 -4.03 -12.30 7.92
CA ALA A 197 -4.57 -12.73 6.64
C ALA A 197 -4.14 -14.18 6.27
N PHE A 198 -3.15 -14.74 6.97
CA PHE A 198 -2.68 -16.10 6.74
C PHE A 198 -3.80 -17.12 6.98
N GLY A 199 -4.02 -18.02 6.03
CA GLY A 199 -5.09 -19.01 6.06
C GLY A 199 -6.49 -18.48 5.73
N ILE A 200 -6.66 -17.15 5.58
CA ILE A 200 -7.92 -16.50 5.21
C ILE A 200 -7.89 -16.03 3.76
N ASN A 201 -6.78 -15.44 3.35
CA ASN A 201 -6.54 -14.94 2.00
C ASN A 201 -5.51 -15.81 1.30
N GLU A 202 -5.86 -16.37 0.15
CA GLU A 202 -4.97 -17.27 -0.59
C GLU A 202 -3.68 -16.57 -1.02
N LYS A 203 -3.77 -15.34 -1.57
CA LYS A 203 -2.58 -14.58 -2.03
C LYS A 203 -1.63 -14.25 -0.87
N SER A 204 -2.17 -13.86 0.28
CA SER A 204 -1.40 -13.60 1.50
C SER A 204 -0.75 -14.87 2.05
N THR A 205 -1.47 -15.98 2.02
CA THR A 205 -0.96 -17.28 2.42
C THR A 205 0.19 -17.73 1.53
N ASN A 206 0.03 -17.63 0.21
CA ASN A 206 1.04 -18.01 -0.77
C ASN A 206 2.27 -17.12 -0.67
N ALA A 207 2.10 -15.79 -0.53
CA ALA A 207 3.21 -14.88 -0.32
C ALA A 207 3.98 -15.19 0.97
N THR A 208 3.27 -15.50 2.07
CA THR A 208 3.92 -15.87 3.35
C THR A 208 4.71 -17.17 3.24
N LYS A 209 4.16 -18.19 2.54
CA LYS A 209 4.88 -19.44 2.27
C LYS A 209 6.13 -19.20 1.42
N ALA A 210 6.01 -18.45 0.32
CA ALA A 210 7.13 -18.13 -0.55
C ALA A 210 8.24 -17.37 0.18
N LEU A 211 7.89 -16.42 1.05
CA LEU A 211 8.87 -15.72 1.89
C LEU A 211 9.55 -16.66 2.89
N SER A 212 8.80 -17.55 3.52
CA SER A 212 9.36 -18.55 4.44
C SER A 212 10.32 -19.51 3.72
N GLU A 213 9.98 -19.94 2.51
CA GLU A 213 10.85 -20.76 1.66
C GLU A 213 12.09 -19.99 1.22
N TYR A 214 11.95 -18.72 0.85
CA TYR A 214 13.07 -17.84 0.57
C TYR A 214 14.03 -17.78 1.78
N TRP A 215 13.51 -17.54 2.99
CA TRP A 215 14.33 -17.46 4.20
C TRP A 215 15.08 -18.75 4.53
N LYS A 216 14.51 -19.94 4.26
CA LYS A 216 15.20 -21.21 4.51
C LYS A 216 16.52 -21.37 3.74
N ASN A 217 16.66 -20.67 2.62
CA ASN A 217 17.81 -20.78 1.72
C ASN A 217 18.79 -19.60 1.83
N HIS A 218 18.60 -18.68 2.78
CA HIS A 218 19.43 -17.48 2.95
C HIS A 218 19.97 -17.37 4.38
N ASP A 219 20.98 -16.50 4.58
CA ASP A 219 21.59 -16.26 5.89
C ASP A 219 20.56 -15.89 6.97
N SER A 220 20.55 -16.66 8.06
CA SER A 220 19.55 -16.50 9.13
C SER A 220 19.67 -15.16 9.85
N LEU A 221 20.87 -14.59 9.98
CA LEU A 221 21.05 -13.29 10.62
C LEU A 221 20.47 -12.17 9.77
N LEU A 222 20.61 -12.25 8.44
CA LEU A 222 19.97 -11.31 7.51
C LEU A 222 18.44 -11.43 7.58
N ASN A 223 17.91 -12.65 7.63
CA ASN A 223 16.47 -12.89 7.74
C ASN A 223 15.90 -12.32 9.04
N ASP A 224 16.53 -12.62 10.18
CA ASP A 224 16.14 -12.12 11.50
C ASP A 224 16.17 -10.58 11.55
N PHE A 225 17.12 -9.96 10.85
CA PHE A 225 17.21 -8.52 10.72
C PHE A 225 16.08 -7.91 9.87
N MET A 226 15.68 -8.57 8.78
CA MET A 226 14.61 -8.08 7.90
C MET A 226 13.20 -8.38 8.41
N GLU A 227 13.01 -9.46 9.17
CA GLU A 227 11.70 -9.91 9.65
C GLU A 227 10.92 -8.81 10.41
N PRO A 228 11.51 -8.04 11.36
CA PRO A 228 10.84 -6.93 12.01
C PRO A 228 10.33 -5.85 11.04
N TYR A 229 11.05 -5.58 9.95
CA TYR A 229 10.60 -4.63 8.92
C TYR A 229 9.29 -5.11 8.28
N PHE A 230 9.23 -6.38 7.89
CA PHE A 230 8.03 -6.96 7.29
C PHE A 230 6.86 -7.04 8.26
N HIS A 231 7.12 -7.28 9.56
CA HIS A 231 6.08 -7.19 10.58
C HIS A 231 5.51 -5.79 10.73
N VAL A 232 6.35 -4.75 10.76
CA VAL A 232 5.89 -3.36 10.78
C VAL A 232 5.04 -3.07 9.54
N LEU A 233 5.54 -3.39 8.35
CA LEU A 233 4.83 -3.18 7.08
C LEU A 233 3.47 -3.89 7.08
N GLY A 234 3.45 -5.17 7.44
CA GLY A 234 2.23 -5.97 7.52
C GLY A 234 1.24 -5.42 8.55
N HIS A 235 1.70 -4.98 9.72
CA HIS A 235 0.87 -4.34 10.73
C HIS A 235 0.26 -3.02 10.23
N GLU A 236 1.08 -2.13 9.68
CA GLU A 236 0.65 -0.81 9.21
C GLU A 236 -0.38 -0.88 8.08
N TYR A 237 -0.34 -1.94 7.27
CA TYR A 237 -1.32 -2.20 6.22
C TYR A 237 -2.54 -2.99 6.68
N SER A 238 -2.50 -3.64 7.85
CA SER A 238 -3.61 -4.47 8.36
C SER A 238 -4.30 -3.92 9.60
N LYS A 239 -3.76 -2.87 10.24
CA LYS A 239 -4.36 -2.29 11.44
C LYS A 239 -5.66 -1.54 11.12
N PRO A 240 -6.66 -1.58 12.03
CA PRO A 240 -7.79 -0.67 11.98
C PRO A 240 -7.30 0.76 12.19
N ILE A 241 -8.00 1.74 11.62
CA ILE A 241 -7.58 3.14 11.61
C ILE A 241 -8.61 3.96 12.38
N LYS A 242 -8.17 4.67 13.42
CA LYS A 242 -9.04 5.57 14.21
C LYS A 242 -8.78 7.04 13.86
N HIS A 243 -7.54 7.38 13.52
CA HIS A 243 -7.11 8.72 13.14
C HIS A 243 -6.34 8.71 11.82
N ASN A 244 -6.51 9.72 10.94
CA ASN A 244 -5.90 9.72 9.60
C ASN A 244 -4.36 9.63 9.62
N TYR A 245 -3.71 10.18 10.64
CA TYR A 245 -2.25 10.10 10.80
C TYR A 245 -1.72 8.70 11.08
N GLU A 246 -2.57 7.74 11.45
CA GLU A 246 -2.14 6.34 11.57
C GLU A 246 -1.75 5.72 10.22
N TYR A 247 -2.17 6.32 9.10
CA TYR A 247 -1.69 5.96 7.76
C TYR A 247 -0.29 6.46 7.44
N LEU A 248 0.33 7.28 8.29
CA LEU A 248 1.59 7.94 7.95
C LEU A 248 2.69 6.94 7.59
N ILE A 249 2.92 5.91 8.41
CA ILE A 249 4.01 4.96 8.17
C ILE A 249 3.77 4.17 6.88
N SER A 250 2.57 3.61 6.68
CA SER A 250 2.22 2.89 5.45
C SER A 250 2.34 3.79 4.22
N SER A 251 1.83 5.03 4.28
CA SER A 251 1.94 5.98 3.18
C SER A 251 3.40 6.34 2.83
N MET A 252 4.27 6.51 3.82
CA MET A 252 5.70 6.81 3.62
C MET A 252 6.43 5.65 2.97
N PHE A 253 6.15 4.43 3.41
CA PHE A 253 6.73 3.23 2.80
C PHE A 253 6.28 3.07 1.35
N SER A 254 5.00 3.34 1.08
CA SER A 254 4.43 3.25 -0.27
C SER A 254 5.04 4.27 -1.22
N ASP A 255 5.14 5.52 -0.78
CA ASP A 255 5.79 6.56 -1.56
C ASP A 255 7.23 6.16 -1.88
N ARG A 256 7.96 5.56 -0.93
CA ARG A 256 9.33 5.09 -1.17
C ARG A 256 9.42 3.85 -2.06
N ILE A 257 8.43 2.97 -2.01
CA ILE A 257 8.34 1.82 -2.92
C ILE A 257 8.17 2.33 -4.36
N PHE A 258 7.30 3.33 -4.57
CA PHE A 258 7.06 3.92 -5.88
C PHE A 258 8.10 4.96 -6.33
N ASP A 259 8.82 5.60 -5.41
CA ASP A 259 9.89 6.57 -5.68
C ASP A 259 11.21 5.84 -6.00
N ASN A 260 11.43 5.49 -7.27
CA ASN A 260 12.62 4.74 -7.68
C ASN A 260 13.14 5.03 -9.11
N GLU A 261 13.55 6.26 -9.36
CA GLU A 261 14.21 6.67 -10.62
C GLU A 261 15.42 5.79 -11.01
N LYS A 262 16.05 5.07 -10.05
CA LYS A 262 17.24 4.24 -10.29
C LYS A 262 16.95 2.79 -10.72
N ARG A 263 15.67 2.39 -10.81
CA ARG A 263 15.31 0.96 -10.93
C ARG A 263 14.54 0.61 -12.19
N GLU A 264 14.32 1.58 -13.08
CA GLU A 264 13.64 1.35 -14.35
C GLU A 264 14.21 0.11 -15.05
N ASN A 265 13.33 -0.75 -15.55
CA ASN A 265 13.66 -2.02 -16.22
C ASN A 265 14.31 -3.10 -15.33
N THR A 266 14.14 -3.03 -14.01
CA THR A 266 14.52 -4.13 -13.08
C THR A 266 13.28 -4.78 -12.46
N SER A 267 13.44 -5.97 -11.86
CA SER A 267 12.38 -6.59 -11.03
C SER A 267 11.97 -5.75 -9.81
N PHE A 268 12.75 -4.73 -9.47
CA PHE A 268 12.52 -3.82 -8.35
C PHE A 268 11.98 -2.45 -8.80
N ASP A 269 11.66 -2.30 -10.09
CA ASP A 269 10.76 -1.25 -10.57
C ASP A 269 9.34 -1.63 -10.18
N PHE A 270 8.90 -1.22 -8.99
CA PHE A 270 7.59 -1.60 -8.48
C PHE A 270 6.49 -0.82 -9.18
N GLU A 271 5.63 -1.56 -9.87
CA GLU A 271 4.52 -1.07 -10.68
C GLU A 271 3.22 -1.02 -9.86
N CYS A 272 3.11 -1.91 -8.87
CA CYS A 272 1.99 -1.97 -7.96
C CYS A 272 2.38 -2.43 -6.55
N ILE A 273 1.47 -2.21 -5.60
CA ILE A 273 1.51 -2.75 -4.25
C ILE A 273 0.23 -3.57 -4.06
N ILE A 274 0.38 -4.83 -3.68
CA ILE A 274 -0.75 -5.70 -3.29
C ILE A 274 -0.79 -5.87 -1.78
N TYR A 275 -1.97 -5.66 -1.19
CA TYR A 275 -2.15 -5.71 0.26
C TYR A 275 -3.55 -6.22 0.63
N PRO A 276 -3.73 -6.85 1.80
CA PRO A 276 -5.02 -7.43 2.16
C PRO A 276 -6.06 -6.34 2.49
N SER A 277 -7.32 -6.59 2.13
CA SER A 277 -8.44 -5.72 2.47
C SER A 277 -8.81 -5.87 3.94
N VAL A 278 -8.69 -4.79 4.72
CA VAL A 278 -9.13 -4.79 6.12
C VAL A 278 -10.64 -4.66 6.22
N GLY A 279 -11.27 -3.88 5.33
CA GLY A 279 -12.73 -3.78 5.28
C GLY A 279 -13.38 -5.15 5.14
N ASN A 280 -12.82 -6.01 4.28
CA ASN A 280 -13.33 -7.36 4.02
C ASN A 280 -12.75 -8.45 4.94
N LYS A 281 -12.34 -8.12 6.17
CA LYS A 281 -11.80 -9.09 7.13
C LYS A 281 -10.68 -9.96 6.53
N PHE A 282 -9.83 -9.35 5.70
CA PHE A 282 -8.72 -9.95 4.99
C PHE A 282 -9.06 -10.92 3.85
N LYS A 283 -10.32 -11.27 3.58
CA LYS A 283 -10.69 -12.31 2.61
C LYS A 283 -10.21 -12.03 1.17
N THR A 284 -10.07 -10.76 0.79
CA THR A 284 -9.65 -10.32 -0.54
C THR A 284 -8.48 -9.34 -0.45
N SER A 285 -7.89 -9.04 -1.59
CA SER A 285 -6.78 -8.07 -1.70
C SER A 285 -7.20 -6.79 -2.41
N ASN A 286 -6.55 -5.70 -2.01
CA ASN A 286 -6.55 -4.44 -2.73
C ASN A 286 -5.22 -4.30 -3.50
N VAL A 287 -5.24 -3.50 -4.55
CA VAL A 287 -4.06 -3.18 -5.35
C VAL A 287 -3.96 -1.67 -5.51
N ALA A 288 -2.77 -1.13 -5.22
CA ALA A 288 -2.41 0.23 -5.59
C ALA A 288 -1.48 0.20 -6.80
N ILE A 289 -1.82 0.89 -7.89
CA ILE A 289 -1.06 0.88 -9.15
C ILE A 289 -0.51 2.27 -9.45
N ARG A 290 0.74 2.31 -9.93
CA ARG A 290 1.41 3.54 -10.37
C ARG A 290 0.67 4.15 -11.57
N LYS A 291 0.66 5.48 -11.64
CA LYS A 291 -0.20 6.23 -12.57
C LYS A 291 0.15 6.03 -14.03
N ASP A 292 1.44 6.03 -14.33
CA ASP A 292 2.02 5.72 -15.63
C ASP A 292 1.63 4.31 -16.05
N ILE A 293 1.79 3.31 -15.17
CA ILE A 293 1.40 1.93 -15.46
C ILE A 293 -0.10 1.84 -15.76
N LEU A 294 -0.98 2.45 -14.96
CA LEU A 294 -2.42 2.47 -15.28
C LEU A 294 -2.71 3.12 -16.64
N ARG A 295 -2.00 4.22 -16.99
CA ARG A 295 -2.26 4.94 -18.24
C ARG A 295 -1.85 4.17 -19.48
N HIS A 296 -0.76 3.41 -19.39
CA HIS A 296 -0.18 2.71 -20.54
C HIS A 296 -0.73 1.30 -20.68
N ASP A 297 -0.93 0.62 -19.55
CA ASP A 297 -1.10 -0.83 -19.55
C ASP A 297 -2.51 -1.27 -19.16
N PHE A 298 -3.42 -0.34 -18.87
CA PHE A 298 -4.80 -0.64 -18.47
C PHE A 298 -5.83 0.19 -19.22
N ASP A 299 -6.92 -0.50 -19.58
CA ASP A 299 -8.10 0.12 -20.16
C ASP A 299 -9.32 0.00 -19.24
N LEU A 300 -10.10 1.08 -19.22
CA LEU A 300 -11.43 1.07 -18.64
C LEU A 300 -12.34 0.42 -19.67
N THR A 301 -12.79 -0.80 -19.42
CA THR A 301 -13.53 -1.61 -20.40
C THR A 301 -15.04 -1.61 -20.16
N LYS A 302 -15.46 -1.30 -18.93
CA LYS A 302 -16.88 -1.25 -18.53
C LYS A 302 -17.05 -0.26 -17.39
N VAL A 303 -18.18 0.45 -17.41
CA VAL A 303 -18.65 1.29 -16.30
C VAL A 303 -20.03 0.82 -15.88
N ILE A 304 -20.21 0.62 -14.58
CA ILE A 304 -21.49 0.27 -13.95
C ILE A 304 -21.88 1.44 -13.06
N GLU A 305 -23.12 1.90 -13.14
CA GLU A 305 -23.65 2.96 -12.26
C GLU A 305 -24.99 2.55 -11.69
N PHE A 306 -25.22 2.88 -10.43
CA PHE A 306 -26.51 2.68 -9.77
C PHE A 306 -26.69 3.62 -8.58
N GLU A 307 -27.94 3.73 -8.10
CA GLU A 307 -28.27 4.42 -6.87
C GLU A 307 -28.51 3.40 -5.75
N VAL A 308 -27.81 3.57 -4.62
CA VAL A 308 -27.92 2.67 -3.46
C VAL A 308 -29.28 2.86 -2.77
N THR A 309 -30.03 1.77 -2.57
CA THR A 309 -31.31 1.78 -1.85
C THR A 309 -31.21 1.16 -0.46
N GLU A 310 -30.30 0.20 -0.26
CA GLU A 310 -30.05 -0.42 1.05
C GLU A 310 -28.56 -0.80 1.19
N CYS A 311 -28.05 -0.84 2.43
CA CYS A 311 -26.67 -1.17 2.74
C CYS A 311 -26.59 -2.41 3.63
N ASN A 312 -25.77 -3.38 3.23
CA ASN A 312 -25.67 -4.72 3.82
C ASN A 312 -24.20 -5.13 4.07
N TYR A 313 -23.37 -4.21 4.58
CA TYR A 313 -21.92 -4.41 4.72
C TYR A 313 -21.49 -5.53 5.68
N ASP A 314 -22.42 -6.05 6.49
CA ASP A 314 -22.18 -7.18 7.40
C ASP A 314 -22.42 -8.54 6.73
N LYS A 315 -23.02 -8.59 5.54
CA LYS A 315 -23.26 -9.83 4.78
C LYS A 315 -21.95 -10.42 4.26
N ASN A 316 -21.96 -11.74 4.07
CA ASN A 316 -20.85 -12.41 3.40
C ASN A 316 -20.82 -12.04 1.92
N GLN A 317 -19.64 -11.70 1.43
CA GLN A 317 -19.39 -11.45 0.01
C GLN A 317 -19.38 -12.77 -0.77
N THR A 318 -19.68 -12.68 -2.06
CA THR A 318 -19.61 -13.83 -2.98
C THR A 318 -18.22 -13.94 -3.59
N ASN A 319 -17.92 -15.12 -4.15
CA ASN A 319 -16.70 -15.34 -4.92
C ASN A 319 -16.78 -14.80 -6.36
N ASN A 320 -17.95 -14.33 -6.82
CA ASN A 320 -18.09 -13.74 -8.14
C ASN A 320 -17.54 -12.29 -8.10
N PRO A 321 -16.46 -11.96 -8.84
CA PRO A 321 -15.83 -10.64 -8.77
C PRO A 321 -16.73 -9.48 -9.18
N GLU A 322 -17.73 -9.72 -10.04
CA GLU A 322 -18.68 -8.70 -10.51
C GLU A 322 -19.99 -8.65 -9.74
N ALA A 323 -20.18 -9.53 -8.74
CA ALA A 323 -21.39 -9.47 -7.94
C ALA A 323 -21.44 -8.21 -7.07
N ILE A 324 -22.64 -7.61 -7.00
CA ILE A 324 -22.98 -6.50 -6.11
C ILE A 324 -23.94 -7.06 -5.07
N THR A 325 -23.44 -7.43 -3.89
CA THR A 325 -24.26 -8.05 -2.83
C THR A 325 -24.27 -7.29 -1.53
N LEU A 326 -23.34 -6.35 -1.35
CA LEU A 326 -23.29 -5.51 -0.14
C LEU A 326 -24.27 -4.34 -0.15
N VAL A 327 -24.95 -4.09 -1.27
CA VAL A 327 -25.95 -3.05 -1.39
C VAL A 327 -27.11 -3.54 -2.23
N GLU A 328 -28.31 -3.05 -1.93
CA GLU A 328 -29.41 -3.07 -2.89
C GLU A 328 -29.38 -1.77 -3.68
N TYR A 329 -29.89 -1.80 -4.90
CA TYR A 329 -29.79 -0.67 -5.80
C TYR A 329 -30.97 -0.56 -6.78
N LYS A 330 -31.14 0.63 -7.32
CA LYS A 330 -32.05 0.94 -8.43
C LYS A 330 -31.31 1.74 -9.51
N ASN A 331 -31.99 1.95 -10.64
CA ASN A 331 -31.47 2.73 -11.76
C ASN A 331 -30.11 2.22 -12.28
N LEU A 332 -29.92 0.90 -12.30
CA LEU A 332 -28.71 0.28 -12.81
C LEU A 332 -28.52 0.65 -14.28
N LYS A 333 -27.34 1.16 -14.59
CA LYS A 333 -26.88 1.44 -15.95
C LYS A 333 -25.51 0.81 -16.14
N GLU A 334 -25.27 0.30 -17.32
CA GLU A 334 -23.96 -0.22 -17.71
C GLU A 334 -23.59 0.31 -19.09
N THR A 335 -22.31 0.58 -19.30
CA THR A 335 -21.78 0.87 -20.63
C THR A 335 -20.40 0.28 -20.80
N THR A 336 -20.13 -0.22 -22.00
CA THR A 336 -18.81 -0.60 -22.50
C THR A 336 -18.30 0.38 -23.56
N GLU A 337 -19.06 1.44 -23.85
CA GLU A 337 -18.71 2.45 -24.84
C GLU A 337 -17.90 3.57 -24.18
N ILE A 338 -16.58 3.41 -24.21
CA ILE A 338 -15.60 4.41 -23.78
C ILE A 338 -14.87 4.92 -25.02
N VAL A 339 -15.19 6.16 -25.44
CA VAL A 339 -14.57 6.79 -26.61
C VAL A 339 -13.52 7.78 -26.12
N GLU A 340 -12.24 7.44 -26.32
CA GLU A 340 -11.09 8.16 -25.77
C GLU A 340 -11.18 8.34 -24.24
N ASN A 341 -11.68 9.50 -23.80
CA ASN A 341 -11.85 9.87 -22.41
C ASN A 341 -13.30 9.93 -21.97
N ASP A 342 -14.25 9.66 -22.86
CA ASP A 342 -15.68 9.90 -22.64
C ASP A 342 -16.42 8.60 -22.39
N ILE A 343 -17.24 8.61 -21.33
CA ILE A 343 -18.12 7.51 -20.97
C ILE A 343 -19.48 7.81 -21.61
N VAL A 344 -19.87 6.98 -22.58
CA VAL A 344 -21.13 7.15 -23.32
C VAL A 344 -22.21 6.28 -22.67
N TRP A 345 -23.16 6.91 -22.00
CA TRP A 345 -24.31 6.25 -21.42
C TRP A 345 -25.41 6.09 -22.48
N LYS A 346 -25.96 4.87 -22.58
CA LYS A 346 -27.12 4.57 -23.43
C LYS A 346 -28.41 4.54 -22.63
#